data_AF-A0A550HFU1-F1
#
_entry.id   AF-A0A550HFU1-F1
#
_cell.length_a   1.000
_cell.length_b   1.000
_cell.length_c   1.000
_cell.angle_alpha   90.00
_cell.angle_beta   90.00
_cell.angle_gamma   90.00
#
_symmetry.space_group_name_H-M   'P 1'
#
loop_
_entity.id
_entity.type
_entity.pdbx_description
1 polymer ?
#
loop_
_entity_poly.entity_id
_entity_poly.type
_entity_poly.pdbx_seq_one_letter_code
_entity_poly.pdbx_strand_id
1 'polypeptide(L)'
;MEIEIQEDLHKYMCIRLAGYLEQLIFEAVTGYIASSSGGPAGSFAMSWFKKSPNLTPDALVTLIGRFGETWKADLEAFLDDDERRNNLGLLLAVRNKVAHGRSYSGGKMNVANYKDLVDSLHTWVVGRML
;
A
#
# COMPACT_ATOMS: atom_id res chain seq x y z
N MET A 1 -26.23 7.06 16.92
CA MET A 1 -25.58 8.34 16.58
C MET A 1 -24.08 8.36 16.86
N GLU A 2 -23.60 8.37 18.11
CA GLU A 2 -22.14 8.47 18.38
C GLU A 2 -21.33 7.28 17.84
N ILE A 3 -21.86 6.05 17.98
CA ILE A 3 -21.24 4.82 17.45
C ILE A 3 -21.21 4.82 15.91
N GLU A 4 -22.31 5.27 15.26
CA GLU A 4 -22.39 5.31 13.79
C GLU A 4 -21.41 6.32 13.20
N ILE A 5 -21.27 7.50 13.83
CA ILE A 5 -20.28 8.50 13.44
C ILE A 5 -18.87 7.95 13.59
N GLN A 6 -18.57 7.26 14.70
CA GLN A 6 -17.25 6.65 14.90
C GLN A 6 -16.94 5.59 13.82
N GLU A 7 -17.91 4.74 13.47
CA GLU A 7 -17.74 3.76 12.40
C GLU A 7 -17.47 4.42 11.05
N ASP A 8 -18.19 5.48 10.71
CA ASP A 8 -17.99 6.22 9.46
C ASP A 8 -16.63 6.93 9.41
N LEU A 9 -16.17 7.49 10.54
CA LEU A 9 -14.82 8.03 10.67
C LEU A 9 -13.75 6.93 10.48
N HIS A 10 -13.96 5.73 11.04
CA HIS A 10 -13.04 4.61 10.81
C HIS A 10 -12.98 4.20 9.34
N LYS A 11 -14.13 4.12 8.65
CA LYS A 11 -14.18 3.83 7.20
C LYS A 11 -13.44 4.91 6.42
N TYR A 12 -13.68 6.18 6.72
CA TYR A 12 -13.01 7.31 6.10
C TYR A 12 -11.49 7.21 6.28
N MET A 13 -11.02 6.96 7.49
CA MET A 13 -9.59 6.77 7.77
C MET A 13 -8.98 5.62 6.97
N CYS A 14 -9.66 4.48 6.88
CA CYS A 14 -9.21 3.36 6.06
C CYS A 14 -9.07 3.74 4.58
N ILE A 15 -10.03 4.50 4.03
CA ILE A 15 -9.96 5.00 2.66
C ILE A 15 -8.75 5.94 2.48
N ARG A 16 -8.53 6.86 3.41
CA ARG A 16 -7.42 7.81 3.35
C ARG A 16 -6.07 7.12 3.43
N LEU A 17 -5.91 6.15 4.33
CA LEU A 17 -4.67 5.38 4.49
C LEU A 17 -4.37 4.51 3.26
N ALA A 18 -5.38 3.81 2.73
CA ALA A 18 -5.22 3.03 1.51
C ALA A 18 -4.86 3.90 0.31
N GLY A 19 -5.56 5.02 0.11
CA GLY A 19 -5.27 5.95 -0.99
C GLY A 19 -3.90 6.61 -0.85
N TYR A 20 -3.46 6.90 0.37
CA TYR A 20 -2.11 7.40 0.63
C TYR A 20 -1.04 6.39 0.20
N LEU A 21 -1.16 5.12 0.59
CA LEU A 21 -0.21 4.08 0.16
C LEU A 21 -0.14 3.95 -1.36
N GLU A 22 -1.29 4.03 -2.05
CA GLU A 22 -1.33 3.99 -3.51
C GLU A 22 -0.54 5.13 -4.15
N GLN A 23 -0.67 6.36 -3.63
CA GLN A 23 0.11 7.50 -4.12
C GLN A 23 1.59 7.36 -3.77
N LEU A 24 1.90 6.96 -2.53
CA LEU A 24 3.28 6.80 -2.08
C LEU A 24 4.04 5.79 -2.95
N ILE A 25 3.47 4.59 -3.18
CA ILE A 25 4.10 3.57 -4.02
C ILE A 25 4.21 4.07 -5.46
N PHE A 26 3.20 4.78 -5.96
CA PHE A 26 3.26 5.35 -7.30
C PHE A 26 4.42 6.33 -7.46
N GLU A 27 4.51 7.31 -6.58
CA GLU A 27 5.53 8.36 -6.61
C GLU A 27 6.93 7.79 -6.36
N ALA A 28 7.08 6.87 -5.40
CA ALA A 28 8.35 6.24 -5.10
C ALA A 28 8.90 5.41 -6.27
N VAL A 29 8.06 4.56 -6.88
CA VAL A 29 8.46 3.73 -8.02
C VAL A 29 8.81 4.58 -9.23
N THR A 30 7.96 5.56 -9.57
CA THR A 30 8.19 6.42 -10.74
C THR A 30 9.40 7.33 -10.52
N GLY A 31 9.56 7.89 -9.33
CA GLY A 31 10.72 8.69 -8.94
C GLY A 31 12.02 7.90 -9.02
N TYR A 32 12.06 6.70 -8.46
CA TYR A 32 13.24 5.84 -8.48
C TYR A 32 13.65 5.42 -9.91
N ILE A 33 12.69 5.05 -10.76
CA ILE A 33 12.98 4.71 -12.16
C ILE A 33 13.55 5.93 -12.89
N ALA A 34 12.96 7.11 -12.69
CA ALA A 34 13.39 8.33 -13.35
C ALA A 34 14.79 8.79 -12.91
N SER A 35 15.16 8.57 -11.65
CA SER A 35 16.49 8.91 -11.13
C SER A 35 17.55 7.88 -11.51
N SER A 36 17.17 6.60 -11.63
CA SER A 36 18.10 5.49 -11.88
C SER A 36 18.30 5.18 -13.36
N SER A 37 17.42 5.65 -14.24
CA SER A 37 17.46 5.31 -15.67
C SER A 37 16.96 6.43 -16.57
N GLY A 38 17.62 6.61 -17.72
CA GLY A 38 17.23 7.55 -18.76
C GLY A 38 17.02 6.89 -20.12
N GLY A 39 16.55 7.68 -21.09
CA GLY A 39 16.41 7.24 -22.48
C GLY A 39 15.45 6.07 -22.68
N PRO A 40 15.67 5.22 -23.70
CA PRO A 40 14.76 4.12 -24.04
C PRO A 40 14.53 3.12 -22.90
N ALA A 41 15.55 2.86 -22.07
CA ALA A 41 15.43 1.94 -20.93
C ALA A 41 14.47 2.48 -19.86
N GLY A 42 14.61 3.77 -19.51
CA GLY A 42 13.67 4.43 -18.60
C GLY A 42 12.26 4.52 -19.16
N SER A 43 12.11 4.84 -20.46
CA SER A 43 10.79 4.84 -21.12
C SER A 43 10.14 3.46 -21.12
N PHE A 44 10.92 2.40 -21.37
CA PHE A 44 10.44 1.03 -21.31
C PHE A 44 9.98 0.68 -19.88
N ALA A 45 10.81 0.93 -18.87
CA ALA A 45 10.47 0.65 -17.47
C ALA A 45 9.19 1.38 -17.03
N MET A 46 9.09 2.69 -17.33
CA MET A 46 7.94 3.52 -16.99
C MET A 46 6.66 3.09 -17.73
N SER A 47 6.78 2.51 -18.93
CA SER A 47 5.62 2.09 -19.73
C SER A 47 4.76 1.02 -19.04
N TRP A 48 5.36 0.23 -18.14
CA TRP A 48 4.68 -0.81 -17.38
C TRP A 48 4.00 -0.30 -16.11
N PHE A 49 4.27 0.93 -15.68
CA PHE A 49 3.82 1.45 -14.39
C PHE A 49 3.15 2.83 -14.55
N LYS A 50 2.07 2.85 -15.34
CA LYS A 50 1.28 4.07 -15.61
C LYS A 50 0.23 4.37 -14.53
N LYS A 51 -0.12 3.38 -13.71
CA LYS A 51 -1.07 3.48 -12.61
C LYS A 51 -0.62 2.56 -11.48
N SER A 52 -0.80 2.98 -10.24
CA SER A 52 -0.59 2.09 -9.10
C SER A 52 -1.56 0.90 -9.20
N PRO A 53 -1.08 -0.35 -9.06
CA PRO A 53 -1.97 -1.49 -8.90
C PRO A 53 -2.73 -1.37 -7.57
N ASN A 54 -3.80 -2.15 -7.43
CA ASN A 54 -4.37 -2.41 -6.10
C ASN A 54 -3.27 -3.09 -5.26
N LEU A 55 -2.85 -2.43 -4.18
CA LEU A 55 -1.67 -2.80 -3.40
C LEU A 55 -1.91 -3.99 -2.44
N THR A 56 -2.64 -5.02 -2.85
CA THR A 56 -2.75 -6.24 -2.03
C THR A 56 -1.35 -6.74 -1.64
N PRO A 57 -1.17 -7.41 -0.50
CA PRO A 57 0.17 -7.81 -0.05
C PRO A 57 0.98 -8.51 -1.16
N ASP A 58 0.37 -9.46 -1.86
CA ASP A 58 1.02 -10.20 -2.94
C ASP A 58 1.29 -9.34 -4.18
N ALA A 59 0.39 -8.41 -4.51
CA ALA A 59 0.60 -7.47 -5.61
C ALA A 59 1.75 -6.48 -5.29
N LEU A 60 1.86 -6.05 -4.03
CA LEU A 60 2.95 -5.19 -3.58
C LEU A 60 4.29 -5.94 -3.64
N VAL A 61 4.35 -7.18 -3.13
CA VAL A 61 5.54 -8.05 -3.24
C VAL A 61 5.92 -8.28 -4.70
N THR A 62 4.95 -8.58 -5.56
CA THR A 62 5.18 -8.78 -7.00
C THR A 62 5.73 -7.53 -7.66
N LEU A 63 5.20 -6.35 -7.32
CA LEU A 63 5.67 -5.07 -7.85
C LEU A 63 7.11 -4.79 -7.42
N ILE A 64 7.39 -4.86 -6.12
CA ILE A 64 8.71 -4.59 -5.56
C ILE A 64 9.74 -5.61 -6.07
N GLY A 65 9.36 -6.88 -6.24
CA GLY A 65 10.27 -7.91 -6.75
C GLY A 65 10.77 -7.66 -8.17
N ARG A 66 10.13 -6.78 -8.94
CA ARG A 66 10.66 -6.35 -10.25
C ARG A 66 11.96 -5.55 -10.14
N PHE A 67 12.28 -5.00 -8.97
CA PHE A 67 13.54 -4.31 -8.70
C PHE A 67 14.67 -5.25 -8.26
N GLY A 68 14.36 -6.53 -7.96
CA GLY A 68 15.33 -7.54 -7.61
C GLY A 68 14.90 -8.40 -6.42
N GLU A 69 15.51 -9.59 -6.31
CA GLU A 69 15.13 -10.58 -5.29
C GLU A 69 15.44 -10.10 -3.87
N THR A 70 16.50 -9.31 -3.67
CA THR A 70 16.84 -8.76 -2.35
C THR A 70 15.71 -7.89 -1.79
N TRP A 71 15.16 -6.97 -2.60
CA TRP A 71 14.08 -6.09 -2.15
C TRP A 71 12.77 -6.84 -1.96
N LYS A 72 12.54 -7.88 -2.75
CA LYS A 72 11.42 -8.79 -2.57
C LYS A 72 11.48 -9.48 -1.22
N ALA A 73 12.61 -10.12 -0.91
CA ALA A 73 12.81 -10.82 0.35
C ALA A 73 12.72 -9.89 1.56
N ASP A 74 13.29 -8.68 1.46
CA ASP A 74 13.16 -7.65 2.50
C ASP A 74 11.71 -7.23 2.75
N LEU A 75 10.91 -7.07 1.69
CA LEU A 75 9.50 -6.72 1.82
C LEU A 75 8.68 -7.89 2.36
N GLU A 76 8.94 -9.12 1.91
CA GLU A 76 8.29 -10.32 2.42
C GLU A 76 8.54 -10.46 3.93
N ALA A 77 9.80 -10.35 4.37
CA ALA A 77 10.16 -10.35 5.78
C ALA A 77 9.48 -9.20 6.55
N PHE A 78 9.41 -8.01 5.97
CA PHE A 78 8.70 -6.88 6.58
C PHE A 78 7.21 -7.15 6.77
N LEU A 79 6.55 -7.79 5.78
CA LEU A 79 5.11 -8.08 5.82
C LEU A 79 4.78 -9.29 6.71
N ASP A 80 5.67 -10.26 6.80
CA ASP A 80 5.52 -11.48 7.59
C ASP A 80 5.83 -11.27 9.08
N ASP A 81 6.37 -10.11 9.43
CA ASP A 81 6.53 -9.66 10.81
C ASP A 81 5.18 -9.24 11.41
N ASP A 82 4.83 -9.88 12.53
CA ASP A 82 3.60 -9.64 13.30
C ASP A 82 2.31 -9.76 12.44
N GLU A 83 1.37 -8.82 12.54
CA GLU A 83 0.10 -8.86 11.80
C GLU A 83 0.11 -8.02 10.51
N ARG A 84 1.27 -7.53 10.05
CA ARG A 84 1.36 -6.51 8.99
C ARG A 84 0.71 -6.94 7.67
N ARG A 85 1.02 -8.16 7.19
CA ARG A 85 0.40 -8.71 5.97
C ARG A 85 -1.13 -8.74 6.06
N ASN A 86 -1.65 -9.23 7.18
CA ASN A 86 -3.09 -9.32 7.41
C ASN A 86 -3.72 -7.92 7.49
N ASN A 87 -3.10 -7.00 8.23
CA ASN A 87 -3.55 -5.61 8.37
C ASN A 87 -3.60 -4.88 7.02
N LEU A 88 -2.60 -5.08 6.15
CA LEU A 88 -2.61 -4.53 4.79
C LEU A 88 -3.78 -5.09 3.97
N GLY A 89 -3.98 -6.41 4.01
CA GLY A 89 -5.10 -7.07 3.35
C GLY A 89 -6.46 -6.54 3.82
N LEU A 90 -6.64 -6.39 5.14
CA LEU A 90 -7.86 -5.88 5.74
C LEU A 90 -8.12 -4.42 5.39
N LEU A 91 -7.11 -3.55 5.46
CA LEU A 91 -7.21 -2.14 5.09
C LEU A 91 -7.74 -1.98 3.66
N LEU A 92 -7.16 -2.73 2.71
CA LEU A 92 -7.55 -2.67 1.30
C LEU A 92 -8.93 -3.29 1.06
N ALA A 93 -9.28 -4.34 1.80
CA ALA A 93 -10.61 -4.94 1.76
C ALA A 93 -11.69 -3.96 2.26
N VAL A 94 -11.42 -3.20 3.33
CA VAL A 94 -12.31 -2.13 3.81
C VAL A 94 -12.47 -1.08 2.72
N ARG A 95 -11.37 -0.54 2.17
CA ARG A 95 -11.41 0.45 1.09
C ARG A 95 -12.24 -0.02 -0.10
N ASN A 96 -12.02 -1.26 -0.56
CA ASN A 96 -12.74 -1.82 -1.71
C ASN A 96 -14.24 -1.93 -1.42
N LYS A 97 -14.63 -2.45 -0.25
CA LYS A 97 -16.05 -2.58 0.12
C LYS A 97 -16.74 -1.22 0.23
N VAL A 98 -16.12 -0.26 0.91
CA VAL A 98 -16.70 1.08 1.10
C VAL A 98 -16.82 1.82 -0.24
N ALA A 99 -15.80 1.74 -1.11
CA ALA A 99 -15.86 2.34 -2.45
C ALA A 99 -16.99 1.77 -3.32
N HIS A 100 -17.37 0.50 -3.10
CA HIS A 100 -18.49 -0.14 -3.78
C HIS A 100 -19.85 0.02 -3.05
N GLY A 101 -19.93 0.87 -2.02
CA GLY A 101 -21.16 1.10 -1.24
C GLY A 101 -21.60 -0.12 -0.41
N ARG A 102 -20.70 -1.07 -0.16
CA ARG A 102 -20.98 -2.29 0.60
C ARG A 102 -20.61 -2.10 2.07
N SER A 103 -21.45 -2.64 2.95
CA SER A 103 -21.14 -2.71 4.38
C SER A 103 -19.92 -3.58 4.63
N TYR A 104 -19.02 -3.12 5.49
CA TYR A 104 -17.96 -3.95 6.05
C TYR A 104 -18.49 -4.58 7.35
N SER A 105 -18.79 -5.87 7.32
CA SER A 105 -19.25 -6.65 8.48
C SER A 105 -18.14 -7.50 9.13
N GLY A 106 -16.88 -7.15 8.90
CA GLY A 106 -15.74 -7.85 9.51
C GLY A 106 -15.55 -7.48 10.99
N GLY A 107 -14.49 -7.98 11.61
CA GLY A 107 -14.07 -7.60 12.96
C GLY A 107 -13.86 -6.09 13.10
N LYS A 108 -13.73 -5.60 14.35
CA LYS A 108 -13.59 -4.17 14.65
C LYS A 108 -12.40 -3.59 13.86
N MET A 109 -12.66 -2.58 13.03
CA MET A 109 -11.61 -1.89 12.28
C MET A 109 -10.59 -1.32 13.26
N ASN A 110 -9.35 -1.81 13.20
CA ASN A 110 -8.28 -1.31 14.04
C ASN A 110 -7.47 -0.25 13.28
N VAL A 111 -8.01 0.97 13.24
CA VAL A 111 -7.42 2.09 12.52
C VAL A 111 -6.01 2.43 13.03
N ALA A 112 -5.73 2.23 14.32
CA ALA A 112 -4.40 2.45 14.89
C ALA A 112 -3.38 1.48 14.28
N ASN A 113 -3.67 0.17 14.29
CA ASN A 113 -2.78 -0.82 13.66
C ASN A 113 -2.60 -0.55 12.16
N TYR A 114 -3.64 -0.12 11.45
CA TYR A 114 -3.52 0.24 10.02
C TYR A 114 -2.64 1.48 9.81
N LYS A 115 -2.73 2.47 10.71
CA LYS A 115 -1.90 3.66 10.66
C LYS A 115 -0.43 3.32 10.92
N ASP A 116 -0.14 2.51 11.94
CA ASP A 116 1.22 2.09 12.28
C ASP A 116 1.86 1.27 11.15
N LEU A 117 1.08 0.38 10.54
CA LEU A 117 1.48 -0.33 9.32
C LEU A 117 1.84 0.64 8.19
N VAL A 118 0.98 1.63 7.92
CA VAL A 118 1.19 2.60 6.85
C VAL A 118 2.45 3.43 7.09
N ASP A 119 2.70 3.86 8.32
CA ASP A 119 3.91 4.61 8.69
C ASP A 119 5.18 3.75 8.56
N SER A 120 5.09 2.49 8.96
CA SER A 120 6.18 1.52 8.84
C SER A 120 6.50 1.24 7.38
N LEU A 121 5.47 1.05 6.55
CA LEU A 121 5.64 0.83 5.12
C LEU A 121 6.16 2.10 4.42
N HIS A 122 5.72 3.29 4.86
CA HIS A 122 6.29 4.55 4.39
C HIS A 122 7.79 4.63 4.64
N THR A 123 8.20 4.36 5.87
CA THR A 123 9.62 4.36 6.25
C THR A 123 10.41 3.36 5.42
N TRP A 124 9.86 2.16 5.20
CA TRP A 124 10.48 1.12 4.38
C TRP A 124 10.69 1.57 2.92
N VAL A 125 9.67 2.21 2.32
CA VAL A 125 9.68 2.69 0.93
C VAL A 125 10.64 3.85 0.77
N VAL A 126 10.56 4.86 1.64
CA VAL A 126 11.45 6.03 1.59
C VAL A 126 12.90 5.57 1.70
N GLY A 127 13.24 4.75 2.70
CA GLY A 127 14.63 4.29 2.88
C GLY A 127 15.25 3.48 1.72
N ARG A 128 14.47 3.13 0.68
CA ARG A 128 14.93 2.35 -0.49
C ARG A 128 14.76 3.09 -1.81
N MET A 129 13.69 3.85 -1.97
CA MET A 129 13.27 4.40 -3.26
C MET A 129 13.33 5.92 -3.37
N LEU A 130 13.45 6.64 -2.26
CA LEU A 130 13.47 8.11 -2.21
C LEU A 130 14.67 8.63 -1.42
#